data_AF-A0A7C7WN03-F1
#
_entry.id   AF-A0A7C7WN03-F1
#
_cell.length_a   1.000
_cell.length_b   1.000
_cell.length_c   1.000
_cell.angle_alpha   90.00
_cell.angle_beta   90.00
_cell.angle_gamma   90.00
#
_symmetry.space_group_name_H-M   'P 1'
#
loop_
_entity.id
_entity.type
_entity.pdbx_description
1 polymer ?
#
loop_
_entity_poly.entity_id
_entity_poly.type
_entity_poly.pdbx_seq_one_letter_code
_entity_poly.pdbx_strand_id
1 'polypeptide(L)'
;MRFDTVFLRFFSKWLRCRHHGKHELIMTVTNRIALAIFIPCLLVLSACLGSLPLVGDSSMVTGAGFREHLANEYTNLAEFEGQYMNDRQDAAHFEAKARRVSRGQQVMPDSVDSRNIPHFAAEELERARARLIDALRTMYTSNNEPLLALAQSRFDCWLAHQEDYPVEDAYISCKMFFYDALSLLSVSTDTKFGDVHAVFFDSGMIELHDDAKATLRDVAEIMEKRAQWDVTLIGYTDSKGDLATNKQLSMRRAIAVKNFLGQNGVPFDHIHIAAAGEISDGPDDAHNRRVEIELKPSYVADHEKLSNAPGWQHMGKVN
;
A
#
# COMPACT_ATOMS: atom_id res chain seq x y z
N MET A 1 11.04 20.41 65.33
CA MET A 1 10.19 19.31 65.79
C MET A 1 10.05 18.37 64.60
N ARG A 2 10.84 17.30 64.38
CA ARG A 2 11.11 16.07 65.16
C ARG A 2 9.82 15.39 65.66
N PHE A 3 9.44 14.27 65.02
CA PHE A 3 9.39 12.86 65.50
C PHE A 3 8.86 12.02 64.29
N ASP A 4 9.57 11.02 63.73
CA ASP A 4 9.83 9.64 64.22
C ASP A 4 8.54 8.80 64.38
N THR A 5 8.39 7.51 64.06
CA THR A 5 9.08 6.41 63.33
C THR A 5 8.06 5.23 63.36
N VAL A 6 8.33 4.10 62.67
CA VAL A 6 7.94 2.67 62.94
C VAL A 6 7.11 2.04 61.79
N PHE A 7 7.27 0.78 61.36
CA PHE A 7 8.32 -0.25 61.19
C PHE A 7 7.59 -1.54 60.73
N LEU A 8 8.14 -2.30 59.77
CA LEU A 8 8.00 -3.77 59.50
C LEU A 8 8.22 -4.02 57.99
N ARG A 9 9.43 -4.29 57.48
CA ARG A 9 10.23 -5.54 57.49
C ARG A 9 9.49 -6.81 57.03
N PHE A 10 9.82 -7.26 55.82
CA PHE A 10 10.04 -8.69 55.52
C PHE A 10 11.34 -8.86 54.69
N PHE A 11 12.21 -9.73 55.21
CA PHE A 11 13.42 -10.33 54.62
C PHE A 11 13.02 -11.24 53.43
N SER A 12 13.85 -11.71 52.49
CA SER A 12 15.31 -11.97 52.35
C SER A 12 15.58 -12.29 50.86
N LYS A 13 16.57 -11.70 50.19
CA LYS A 13 17.99 -12.10 50.10
C LYS A 13 18.23 -13.40 49.30
N TRP A 14 18.82 -13.27 48.10
CA TRP A 14 19.73 -14.29 47.57
C TRP A 14 21.00 -13.65 46.99
N LEU A 15 22.11 -14.31 47.26
CA LEU A 15 23.46 -13.78 47.33
C LEU A 15 24.16 -13.74 45.98
N ARG A 16 25.02 -12.74 45.85
CA ARG A 16 26.13 -12.62 44.90
C ARG A 16 27.35 -13.32 45.51
N CYS A 17 28.10 -14.11 44.75
CA CYS A 17 29.44 -14.56 45.14
C CYS A 17 30.46 -14.25 44.04
N ARG A 18 31.55 -13.59 44.44
CA ARG A 18 32.74 -13.22 43.66
C ARG A 18 33.95 -13.71 44.47
N HIS A 19 34.90 -14.41 43.85
CA HIS A 19 36.23 -14.74 44.39
C HIS A 19 37.23 -14.58 43.23
N HIS A 20 38.17 -13.62 43.26
CA HIS A 20 39.60 -13.77 43.66
C HIS A 20 40.25 -15.04 43.07
N GLY A 21 41.36 -15.04 42.33
CA GLY A 21 42.37 -14.06 41.96
C GLY A 21 43.72 -14.79 41.75
N LYS A 22 44.62 -14.19 40.95
CA LYS A 22 46.09 -14.38 40.85
C LYS A 22 46.69 -15.38 39.83
N HIS A 23 47.48 -14.78 38.92
CA HIS A 23 48.83 -15.09 38.41
C HIS A 23 49.27 -16.55 38.19
N GLU A 24 49.70 -16.88 36.97
CA GLU A 24 51.13 -17.12 36.65
C GLU A 24 51.41 -17.23 35.14
N LEU A 25 52.61 -16.79 34.77
CA LEU A 25 53.28 -16.91 33.46
C LEU A 25 53.47 -18.39 33.07
N ILE A 26 53.56 -18.71 31.78
CA ILE A 26 54.74 -19.34 31.16
C ILE A 26 54.58 -19.40 29.63
N MET A 27 55.71 -19.10 28.99
CA MET A 27 55.98 -19.06 27.57
C MET A 27 55.87 -20.43 26.86
N THR A 28 55.95 -20.33 25.53
CA THR A 28 56.72 -21.17 24.59
C THR A 28 56.05 -22.29 23.79
N VAL A 29 56.14 -22.08 22.46
CA VAL A 29 56.67 -23.00 21.43
C VAL A 29 55.67 -23.85 20.65
N THR A 30 55.42 -23.33 19.44
CA THR A 30 55.28 -23.99 18.13
C THR A 30 55.34 -25.51 18.05
N ASN A 31 54.39 -26.10 17.30
CA ASN A 31 54.74 -27.20 16.40
C ASN A 31 53.89 -27.18 15.13
N ARG A 32 54.56 -27.09 13.98
CA ARG A 32 54.07 -27.39 12.62
C ARG A 32 54.48 -28.83 12.29
N ILE A 33 53.72 -29.51 11.43
CA ILE A 33 54.05 -30.64 10.52
C ILE A 33 52.78 -31.51 10.41
N ALA A 34 52.34 -32.09 9.29
CA ALA A 34 52.36 -31.82 7.86
C ALA A 34 51.56 -32.98 7.21
N LEU A 35 51.23 -32.80 5.93
CA LEU A 35 50.97 -33.80 4.90
C LEU A 35 49.55 -34.36 4.67
N ALA A 36 49.17 -34.17 3.41
CA ALA A 36 47.98 -34.57 2.70
C ALA A 36 48.02 -36.04 2.25
N ILE A 37 46.84 -36.64 2.03
CA ILE A 37 46.65 -37.78 1.14
C ILE A 37 45.41 -37.53 0.27
N PHE A 38 45.66 -37.44 -1.04
CA PHE A 38 44.69 -37.50 -2.13
C PHE A 38 44.33 -38.98 -2.39
N ILE A 39 43.05 -39.32 -2.46
CA ILE A 39 42.57 -40.54 -3.14
C ILE A 39 41.31 -40.19 -3.95
N PRO A 40 41.35 -40.24 -5.30
CA PRO A 40 40.16 -40.21 -6.12
C PRO A 40 39.70 -41.64 -6.41
N CYS A 41 38.42 -41.95 -6.22
CA CYS A 41 37.84 -43.16 -6.81
C CYS A 41 36.39 -42.91 -7.20
N LEU A 42 36.17 -42.86 -8.51
CA LEU A 42 34.86 -42.94 -9.16
C LEU A 42 34.15 -44.24 -8.75
N LEU A 43 32.91 -44.13 -8.30
CA LEU A 43 31.89 -45.15 -8.58
C LEU A 43 30.63 -44.47 -9.09
N VAL A 44 30.38 -44.70 -10.37
CA VAL A 44 29.18 -44.35 -11.11
C VAL A 44 28.05 -45.25 -10.64
N LEU A 45 27.04 -44.69 -10.00
CA LEU A 45 25.71 -45.29 -9.91
C LEU A 45 24.77 -44.49 -10.81
N SER A 46 24.62 -45.01 -12.02
CA SER A 46 23.52 -44.69 -12.93
C SER A 46 22.25 -45.34 -12.39
N ALA A 47 21.22 -44.55 -12.08
CA ALA A 47 19.85 -45.03 -11.96
C ALA A 47 18.85 -43.89 -12.26
N CYS A 48 18.24 -44.01 -13.44
CA CYS A 48 16.90 -43.59 -13.84
C CYS A 48 16.45 -42.13 -13.64
N LEU A 49 16.48 -41.40 -14.76
CA LEU A 49 15.29 -40.85 -15.42
C LEU A 49 14.16 -40.37 -14.50
N GLY A 50 14.33 -39.13 -14.08
CA GLY A 50 13.25 -38.21 -13.81
C GLY A 50 13.82 -36.82 -14.02
N SER A 51 13.99 -36.40 -15.27
CA SER A 51 14.09 -34.97 -15.56
C SER A 51 12.72 -34.39 -15.22
N LEU A 52 12.50 -34.14 -13.92
CA LEU A 52 11.66 -33.04 -13.49
C LEU A 52 12.08 -31.87 -14.38
N PRO A 53 11.14 -31.23 -15.10
CA PRO A 53 11.48 -29.96 -15.69
C PRO A 53 12.04 -29.14 -14.52
N LEU A 54 13.29 -28.70 -14.65
CA LEU A 54 13.74 -27.54 -13.92
C LEU A 54 12.65 -26.52 -14.20
N VAL A 55 11.80 -26.27 -13.19
CA VAL A 55 10.89 -25.13 -13.19
C VAL A 55 11.80 -23.99 -13.54
N GLY A 56 11.63 -23.48 -14.76
CA GLY A 56 12.36 -22.32 -15.23
C GLY A 56 12.21 -21.28 -14.15
N ASP A 57 13.35 -20.84 -13.65
CA ASP A 57 13.47 -19.73 -12.72
C ASP A 57 12.44 -18.67 -13.10
N SER A 58 11.64 -18.25 -12.12
CA SER A 58 10.54 -17.31 -12.30
C SER A 58 11.13 -15.96 -12.70
N SER A 59 11.47 -15.82 -13.98
CA SER A 59 11.84 -14.56 -14.58
C SER A 59 10.61 -13.67 -14.50
N MET A 60 10.58 -12.83 -13.47
CA MET A 60 9.64 -11.72 -13.44
C MET A 60 9.93 -10.89 -14.70
N VAL A 61 9.04 -11.02 -15.67
CA VAL A 61 9.23 -10.53 -17.04
C VAL A 61 9.23 -9.01 -16.98
N THR A 62 10.41 -8.40 -16.98
CA THR A 62 10.53 -6.97 -17.29
C THR A 62 10.57 -6.85 -18.80
N GLY A 63 9.45 -6.51 -19.41
CA GLY A 63 9.39 -6.09 -20.80
C GLY A 63 10.26 -4.85 -21.03
N ALA A 64 10.62 -4.61 -22.29
CA ALA A 64 11.42 -3.43 -22.63
C ALA A 64 10.72 -2.12 -22.27
N GLY A 65 9.38 -2.05 -22.43
CA GLY A 65 8.60 -0.85 -22.10
C GLY A 65 8.55 -0.55 -20.60
N PHE A 66 8.33 -1.54 -19.74
CA PHE A 66 8.42 -1.34 -18.28
C PHE A 66 9.78 -0.79 -17.84
N ARG A 67 10.88 -1.34 -18.38
CA ARG A 67 12.22 -0.83 -18.06
C ARG A 67 12.41 0.61 -18.50
N GLU A 68 11.89 0.99 -19.66
CA GLU A 68 11.95 2.37 -20.13
C GLU A 68 11.21 3.32 -19.18
N HIS A 69 9.97 3.00 -18.81
CA HIS A 69 9.19 3.78 -17.86
C HIS A 69 9.88 3.88 -16.49
N LEU A 70 10.37 2.76 -15.96
CA LEU A 70 11.01 2.73 -14.65
C LEU A 70 12.36 3.47 -14.63
N ALA A 71 13.14 3.41 -15.70
CA ALA A 71 14.38 4.18 -15.81
C ALA A 71 14.09 5.69 -15.84
N ASN A 72 13.06 6.10 -16.57
CA ASN A 72 12.62 7.51 -16.62
C ASN A 72 12.14 7.98 -15.24
N GLU A 73 11.31 7.20 -14.57
CA GLU A 73 10.82 7.51 -13.22
C GLU A 73 11.98 7.70 -12.21
N TYR A 74 12.96 6.80 -12.16
CA TYR A 74 14.10 6.96 -11.26
C TYR A 74 15.05 8.09 -11.67
N THR A 75 15.23 8.34 -12.97
CA THR A 75 16.06 9.45 -13.46
C THR A 75 15.48 10.78 -13.00
N ASN A 76 14.17 10.94 -13.21
CA ASN A 76 13.50 12.12 -12.74
C ASN A 76 13.63 12.18 -11.20
N LEU A 77 13.57 11.05 -10.46
CA LEU A 77 13.48 11.08 -8.98
C LEU A 77 14.79 11.55 -8.40
N ALA A 78 15.88 11.07 -9.00
CA ALA A 78 17.20 11.57 -8.72
C ALA A 78 17.32 13.09 -8.92
N GLU A 79 16.70 13.62 -9.98
CA GLU A 79 16.67 15.06 -10.25
C GLU A 79 15.84 15.82 -9.21
N PHE A 80 14.66 15.30 -8.85
CA PHE A 80 13.79 15.88 -7.83
C PHE A 80 14.52 15.98 -6.49
N GLU A 81 15.10 14.88 -6.01
CA GLU A 81 15.85 14.85 -4.75
C GLU A 81 17.05 15.80 -4.79
N GLY A 82 17.82 15.78 -5.88
CA GLY A 82 19.04 16.56 -5.98
C GLY A 82 18.82 18.07 -6.14
N GLN A 83 17.81 18.47 -6.93
CA GLN A 83 17.59 19.87 -7.28
C GLN A 83 16.59 20.58 -6.37
N TYR A 84 15.52 19.89 -5.96
CA TYR A 84 14.43 20.51 -5.21
C TYR A 84 14.53 20.22 -3.72
N MET A 85 14.84 18.97 -3.36
CA MET A 85 15.04 18.58 -1.94
C MET A 85 16.46 18.87 -1.46
N ASN A 86 17.41 19.07 -2.39
CA ASN A 86 18.84 19.22 -2.11
C ASN A 86 19.40 18.01 -1.31
N ASP A 87 18.83 16.82 -1.51
CA ASP A 87 19.32 15.56 -0.98
C ASP A 87 20.18 14.86 -2.04
N ARG A 88 21.51 14.97 -1.88
CA ARG A 88 22.45 14.35 -2.81
C ARG A 88 22.61 12.85 -2.63
N GLN A 89 22.32 12.34 -1.43
CA GLN A 89 22.47 10.93 -1.13
C GLN A 89 21.36 10.15 -1.83
N ASP A 90 20.12 10.61 -1.68
CA ASP A 90 18.96 10.01 -2.33
C ASP A 90 18.97 10.24 -3.84
N ALA A 91 19.41 11.41 -4.29
CA ALA A 91 19.65 11.64 -5.71
C ALA A 91 20.61 10.59 -6.32
N ALA A 92 21.76 10.35 -5.67
CA ALA A 92 22.74 9.39 -6.16
C ALA A 92 22.22 7.93 -6.12
N HIS A 93 21.42 7.60 -5.11
CA HIS A 93 20.78 6.29 -4.98
C HIS A 93 19.80 6.03 -6.13
N PHE A 94 18.86 6.95 -6.38
CA PHE A 94 17.89 6.80 -7.46
C PHE A 94 18.54 6.85 -8.86
N GLU A 95 19.59 7.66 -9.04
CA GLU A 95 20.37 7.68 -10.29
C GLU A 95 21.06 6.32 -10.52
N ALA A 96 21.56 5.68 -9.46
CA ALA A 96 22.10 4.33 -9.55
C ALA A 96 21.03 3.29 -9.93
N LYS A 97 19.81 3.41 -9.39
CA LYS A 97 18.69 2.55 -9.79
C LYS A 97 18.34 2.76 -11.27
N ALA A 98 18.20 4.00 -11.74
CA ALA A 98 17.95 4.32 -13.14
C ALA A 98 18.99 3.66 -14.07
N ARG A 99 20.29 3.85 -13.78
CA ARG A 99 21.39 3.24 -14.56
C ARG A 99 21.33 1.72 -14.60
N ARG A 100 20.90 1.06 -13.53
CA ARG A 100 20.74 -0.39 -13.49
C ARG A 100 19.60 -0.84 -14.39
N VAL A 101 18.45 -0.16 -14.33
CA VAL A 101 17.30 -0.43 -15.20
C VAL A 101 17.69 -0.27 -16.68
N SER A 102 18.36 0.84 -17.04
CA SER A 102 18.79 1.09 -18.43
C SER A 102 19.77 0.04 -18.97
N ARG A 103 20.51 -0.66 -18.09
CA ARG A 103 21.41 -1.78 -18.46
C ARG A 103 20.67 -3.13 -18.57
N GLY A 104 19.34 -3.12 -18.48
CA GLY A 104 18.53 -4.34 -18.51
C GLY A 104 18.55 -5.13 -17.20
N GLN A 105 19.09 -4.57 -16.11
CA GLN A 105 19.06 -5.26 -14.82
C GLN A 105 17.66 -5.16 -14.22
N GLN A 106 17.21 -6.24 -13.59
CA GLN A 106 16.03 -6.19 -12.74
C GLN A 106 16.33 -5.31 -11.51
N VAL A 107 15.44 -4.36 -11.24
CA VAL A 107 15.50 -3.46 -10.09
C VAL A 107 14.18 -3.59 -9.35
N MET A 108 14.26 -3.97 -8.07
CA MET A 108 13.10 -4.14 -7.20
C MET A 108 12.82 -2.86 -6.41
N PRO A 109 11.60 -2.71 -5.86
CA PRO A 109 11.34 -1.70 -4.83
C PRO A 109 12.31 -1.91 -3.65
N ASP A 110 12.80 -0.83 -3.08
CA ASP A 110 13.74 -0.86 -1.96
C ASP A 110 13.15 -1.60 -0.77
N SER A 111 14.03 -2.15 0.06
CA SER A 111 13.62 -2.87 1.26
C SER A 111 13.42 -1.87 2.41
N VAL A 112 12.41 -2.06 3.26
CA VAL A 112 12.13 -1.12 4.35
C VAL A 112 13.31 -1.07 5.34
N ASP A 113 14.00 -2.19 5.53
CA ASP A 113 15.21 -2.31 6.35
C ASP A 113 16.47 -1.63 5.76
N SER A 114 16.39 -1.12 4.53
CA SER A 114 17.50 -0.38 3.91
C SER A 114 17.62 1.07 4.40
N ARG A 115 16.64 1.54 5.18
CA ARG A 115 16.56 2.91 5.72
C ARG A 115 16.22 2.93 7.20
N ASN A 116 16.50 4.05 7.87
CA ASN A 116 16.16 4.25 9.28
C ASN A 116 14.69 4.68 9.46
N ILE A 117 13.77 3.76 9.22
CA ILE A 117 12.32 4.03 9.27
C ILE A 117 11.78 4.01 10.70
N PRO A 118 10.94 5.00 11.09
CA PRO A 118 10.33 5.00 12.40
C PRO A 118 9.35 3.83 12.57
N HIS A 119 9.30 3.27 13.78
CA HIS A 119 8.50 2.07 14.08
C HIS A 119 7.01 2.21 13.69
N PHE A 120 6.42 3.40 13.83
CA PHE A 120 5.01 3.63 13.47
C PHE A 120 4.74 3.43 11.97
N ALA A 121 5.72 3.70 11.10
CA ALA A 121 5.57 3.61 9.65
C ALA A 121 6.02 2.26 9.06
N ALA A 122 6.90 1.54 9.76
CA ALA A 122 7.54 0.33 9.25
C ALA A 122 6.54 -0.74 8.79
N GLU A 123 5.49 -0.99 9.58
CA GLU A 123 4.49 -2.01 9.24
C GLU A 123 3.68 -1.63 7.99
N GLU A 124 3.34 -0.34 7.84
CA GLU A 124 2.60 0.14 6.67
C GLU A 124 3.44 0.05 5.39
N LEU A 125 4.71 0.47 5.47
CA LEU A 125 5.67 0.39 4.37
C LEU A 125 5.91 -1.07 3.94
N GLU A 126 6.02 -2.01 4.88
CA GLU A 126 6.18 -3.43 4.53
C GLU A 126 4.95 -3.99 3.82
N ARG A 127 3.74 -3.67 4.30
CA ARG A 127 2.49 -4.07 3.63
C ARG A 127 2.38 -3.44 2.24
N ALA A 128 2.74 -2.16 2.11
CA ALA A 128 2.75 -1.45 0.84
C ALA A 128 3.72 -2.09 -0.16
N ARG A 129 4.94 -2.38 0.29
CA ARG A 129 5.95 -3.07 -0.51
C ARG A 129 5.48 -4.43 -0.99
N ALA A 130 4.88 -5.22 -0.10
CA ALA A 130 4.33 -6.53 -0.44
C ALA A 130 3.23 -6.42 -1.51
N ARG A 131 2.33 -5.44 -1.39
CA ARG A 131 1.27 -5.16 -2.39
C ARG A 131 1.87 -4.78 -3.75
N LEU A 132 2.91 -3.93 -3.76
CA LEU A 132 3.60 -3.54 -4.98
C LEU A 132 4.29 -4.72 -5.66
N ILE A 133 4.99 -5.56 -4.90
CA ILE A 133 5.62 -6.78 -5.43
C ILE A 133 4.57 -7.74 -6.01
N ASP A 134 3.43 -7.88 -5.36
CA ASP A 134 2.33 -8.67 -5.91
C ASP A 134 1.80 -8.06 -7.21
N ALA A 135 1.53 -6.76 -7.27
CA ALA A 135 1.07 -6.07 -8.48
C ALA A 135 2.08 -6.20 -9.64
N LEU A 136 3.38 -6.06 -9.37
CA LEU A 136 4.45 -6.27 -10.36
C LEU A 136 4.47 -7.69 -10.93
N ARG A 137 3.98 -8.68 -10.17
CA ARG A 137 3.90 -10.08 -10.59
C ARG A 137 2.57 -10.41 -11.28
N THR A 138 1.45 -9.92 -10.76
CA THR A 138 0.10 -10.38 -11.13
C THR A 138 -0.58 -9.44 -12.13
N MET A 139 -0.20 -8.16 -12.17
CA MET A 139 -0.83 -7.13 -13.00
C MET A 139 0.05 -6.68 -14.17
N TYR A 140 1.14 -7.40 -14.46
CA TYR A 140 2.06 -7.07 -15.53
C TYR A 140 1.41 -7.25 -16.91
N THR A 141 1.11 -6.13 -17.56
CA THR A 141 0.64 -6.05 -18.96
C THR A 141 1.24 -4.81 -19.60
N SER A 142 1.36 -4.76 -20.93
CA SER A 142 1.87 -3.58 -21.66
C SER A 142 1.16 -2.28 -21.29
N ASN A 143 -0.15 -2.35 -21.01
CA ASN A 143 -0.95 -1.19 -20.63
C ASN A 143 -0.68 -0.71 -19.19
N ASN A 144 -0.25 -1.62 -18.32
CA ASN A 144 0.02 -1.34 -16.91
C ASN A 144 1.49 -0.96 -16.65
N GLU A 145 2.40 -1.13 -17.62
CA GLU A 145 3.82 -0.83 -17.48
C GLU A 145 4.09 0.60 -16.92
N PRO A 146 3.43 1.68 -17.39
CA PRO A 146 3.65 3.01 -16.84
C PRO A 146 3.20 3.12 -15.38
N LEU A 147 2.03 2.58 -15.03
CA LEU A 147 1.49 2.64 -13.68
C LEU A 147 2.28 1.79 -12.69
N LEU A 148 2.78 0.62 -13.12
CA LEU A 148 3.65 -0.23 -12.31
C LEU A 148 5.00 0.46 -12.05
N ALA A 149 5.56 1.13 -13.06
CA ALA A 149 6.81 1.89 -12.91
C ALA A 149 6.64 3.08 -11.96
N LEU A 150 5.54 3.82 -12.12
CA LEU A 150 5.15 4.91 -11.23
C LEU A 150 4.94 4.43 -9.79
N ALA A 151 4.19 3.34 -9.58
CA ALA A 151 3.97 2.78 -8.25
C ALA A 151 5.30 2.40 -7.61
N GLN A 152 6.21 1.80 -8.36
CA GLN A 152 7.52 1.43 -7.83
C GLN A 152 8.37 2.64 -7.42
N SER A 153 8.47 3.67 -8.27
CA SER A 153 9.25 4.86 -7.95
C SER A 153 8.65 5.66 -6.79
N ARG A 154 7.32 5.73 -6.69
CA ARG A 154 6.62 6.45 -5.61
C ARG A 154 6.70 5.73 -4.28
N PHE A 155 6.72 4.40 -4.27
CA PHE A 155 7.02 3.63 -3.06
C PHE A 155 8.42 3.97 -2.53
N ASP A 156 9.44 3.93 -3.39
CA ASP A 156 10.81 4.19 -2.94
C ASP A 156 11.01 5.64 -2.48
N CYS A 157 10.35 6.60 -3.15
CA CYS A 157 10.30 7.98 -2.70
C CYS A 157 9.61 8.13 -1.33
N TRP A 158 8.48 7.45 -1.10
CA TRP A 158 7.82 7.49 0.20
C TRP A 158 8.73 6.90 1.29
N LEU A 159 9.36 5.75 1.00
CA LEU A 159 10.30 5.13 1.92
C LEU A 159 11.45 6.08 2.29
N ALA A 160 11.98 6.81 1.31
CA ALA A 160 13.00 7.84 1.51
C ALA A 160 12.51 8.99 2.39
N HIS A 161 11.43 9.65 1.99
CA HIS A 161 10.93 10.83 2.72
C HIS A 161 10.43 10.47 4.12
N GLN A 162 10.00 9.22 4.37
CA GLN A 162 9.59 8.80 5.71
C GLN A 162 10.77 8.77 6.71
N GLU A 163 12.00 8.53 6.23
CA GLU A 163 13.24 8.64 7.00
C GLU A 163 13.51 10.10 7.41
N ASP A 164 13.32 11.04 6.47
CA ASP A 164 13.56 12.48 6.69
C ASP A 164 12.47 13.18 7.49
N TYR A 165 11.24 12.70 7.38
CA TYR A 165 10.06 13.22 8.06
C TYR A 165 9.48 12.18 9.03
N PRO A 166 10.14 11.89 10.17
CA PRO A 166 9.77 10.80 11.08
C PRO A 166 8.64 11.19 12.04
N VAL A 167 7.54 11.71 11.49
CA VAL A 167 6.30 12.03 12.22
C VAL A 167 5.12 11.29 11.60
N GLU A 168 4.15 10.88 12.42
CA GLU A 168 3.04 10.00 12.02
C GLU A 168 2.13 10.64 10.97
N ASP A 169 1.85 11.93 11.12
CA ASP A 169 0.98 12.71 10.22
C ASP A 169 1.78 13.46 9.13
N ALA A 170 2.98 12.99 8.78
CA ALA A 170 3.77 13.61 7.73
C ALA A 170 3.00 13.59 6.40
N TYR A 171 2.75 14.76 5.83
CA TYR A 171 2.27 14.85 4.45
C TYR A 171 3.40 14.48 3.50
N ILE A 172 3.36 13.25 2.98
CA ILE A 172 4.33 12.73 2.00
C ILE A 172 3.57 12.49 0.70
N SER A 173 3.75 13.37 -0.28
CA SER A 173 3.06 13.28 -1.58
C SER A 173 3.34 11.96 -2.30
N CYS A 174 4.56 11.41 -2.15
CA CYS A 174 4.93 10.12 -2.71
C CYS A 174 4.09 8.95 -2.19
N LYS A 175 3.66 8.98 -0.91
CA LYS A 175 2.74 7.98 -0.35
C LYS A 175 1.39 8.00 -1.07
N MET A 176 0.86 9.20 -1.31
CA MET A 176 -0.43 9.35 -2.00
C MET A 176 -0.34 8.84 -3.45
N PHE A 177 0.65 9.29 -4.22
CA PHE A 177 0.82 8.86 -5.61
C PHE A 177 1.10 7.37 -5.77
N PHE A 178 1.75 6.75 -4.77
CA PHE A 178 1.93 5.31 -4.72
C PHE A 178 0.57 4.57 -4.67
N TYR A 179 -0.29 4.96 -3.74
CA TYR A 179 -1.60 4.34 -3.59
C TYR A 179 -2.55 4.69 -4.73
N ASP A 180 -2.46 5.89 -5.31
CA ASP A 180 -3.18 6.24 -6.54
C ASP A 180 -2.79 5.30 -7.68
N ALA A 181 -1.50 5.06 -7.89
CA ALA A 181 -1.03 4.15 -8.92
C ALA A 181 -1.53 2.71 -8.69
N LEU A 182 -1.45 2.19 -7.46
CA LEU A 182 -1.99 0.86 -7.12
C LEU A 182 -3.52 0.79 -7.29
N SER A 183 -4.22 1.85 -6.91
CA SER A 183 -5.66 1.97 -7.07
C SER A 183 -6.04 1.85 -8.55
N LEU A 184 -5.38 2.60 -9.42
CA LEU A 184 -5.60 2.58 -10.87
C LEU A 184 -5.24 1.24 -11.51
N LEU A 185 -4.23 0.54 -10.98
CA LEU A 185 -3.92 -0.82 -11.39
C LEU A 185 -5.04 -1.80 -11.01
N SER A 186 -5.57 -1.71 -9.79
CA SER A 186 -6.65 -2.58 -9.30
C SER A 186 -7.99 -2.32 -9.99
N VAL A 187 -8.22 -1.08 -10.44
CA VAL A 187 -9.36 -0.68 -11.27
C VAL A 187 -9.34 -1.37 -12.62
N SER A 188 -8.16 -1.64 -13.18
CA SER A 188 -8.03 -2.35 -14.46
C SER A 188 -8.32 -3.85 -14.34
N THR A 189 -8.20 -4.43 -13.13
CA THR A 189 -8.24 -5.88 -12.92
C THR A 189 -9.44 -6.41 -12.14
N ASP A 190 -10.05 -5.63 -11.24
CA ASP A 190 -10.97 -6.21 -10.24
C ASP A 190 -12.39 -5.61 -10.19
N THR A 191 -12.72 -4.59 -10.95
CA THR A 191 -14.10 -4.13 -11.10
C THR A 191 -14.15 -3.14 -12.25
N LYS A 192 -15.20 -3.20 -13.07
CA LYS A 192 -15.48 -2.11 -14.01
C LYS A 192 -15.52 -0.81 -13.20
N PHE A 193 -14.64 0.14 -13.55
CA PHE A 193 -14.87 1.54 -13.23
C PHE A 193 -16.23 1.91 -13.83
N GLY A 194 -17.23 2.20 -13.00
CA GLY A 194 -18.59 2.51 -13.44
C GLY A 194 -19.71 1.56 -13.00
N ASP A 195 -19.44 0.51 -12.21
CA ASP A 195 -20.53 -0.19 -11.53
C ASP A 195 -21.01 0.67 -10.35
N VAL A 196 -21.96 1.56 -10.63
CA VAL A 196 -22.76 2.23 -9.62
C VAL A 196 -23.49 1.14 -8.85
N HIS A 197 -23.10 0.89 -7.60
CA HIS A 197 -23.89 0.02 -6.74
C HIS A 197 -25.14 0.79 -6.34
N ALA A 198 -26.30 0.15 -6.41
CA ALA A 198 -27.55 0.73 -5.96
C ALA A 198 -28.18 -0.19 -4.93
N VAL A 199 -28.68 0.40 -3.86
CA VAL A 199 -29.59 -0.29 -2.93
C VAL A 199 -30.97 0.33 -3.03
N PHE A 200 -31.99 -0.53 -3.01
CA PHE A 200 -33.37 -0.15 -3.29
C PHE A 200 -34.21 -0.14 -2.01
N PHE A 201 -35.30 0.63 -2.07
CA PHE A 201 -36.19 0.85 -0.94
C PHE A 201 -37.65 0.68 -1.33
N ASP A 202 -38.45 0.22 -0.37
CA ASP A 202 -39.90 0.25 -0.48
C ASP A 202 -40.44 1.69 -0.47
N SER A 203 -41.68 1.83 -0.93
CA SER A 203 -42.35 3.13 -1.01
C SER A 203 -42.46 3.78 0.36
N GLY A 204 -41.97 5.02 0.48
CA GLY A 204 -41.97 5.77 1.75
C GLY A 204 -41.00 5.24 2.83
N MET A 205 -40.25 4.18 2.57
CA MET A 205 -39.40 3.52 3.58
C MET A 205 -37.92 3.93 3.48
N ILE A 206 -37.23 3.76 4.61
CA ILE A 206 -35.77 3.92 4.78
C ILE A 206 -35.08 2.64 5.27
N GLU A 207 -35.85 1.57 5.48
CA GLU A 207 -35.35 0.31 6.00
C GLU A 207 -34.53 -0.41 4.93
N LEU A 208 -33.38 -0.95 5.35
CA LEU A 208 -32.51 -1.75 4.50
C LEU A 208 -32.95 -3.22 4.59
N HIS A 209 -33.34 -3.78 3.45
CA HIS A 209 -33.61 -5.21 3.29
C HIS A 209 -32.32 -6.03 3.24
N ASP A 210 -32.44 -7.34 3.34
CA ASP A 210 -31.26 -8.21 3.49
C ASP A 210 -30.39 -8.27 2.23
N ASP A 211 -30.98 -8.09 1.05
CA ASP A 211 -30.29 -7.89 -0.22
C ASP A 211 -29.46 -6.59 -0.20
N ALA A 212 -30.06 -5.47 0.21
CA ALA A 212 -29.35 -4.20 0.38
C ALA A 212 -28.20 -4.32 1.39
N LYS A 213 -28.44 -5.00 2.53
CA LYS A 213 -27.38 -5.25 3.52
C LYS A 213 -26.26 -6.12 2.96
N ALA A 214 -26.57 -7.12 2.12
CA ALA A 214 -25.55 -7.96 1.49
C ALA A 214 -24.67 -7.12 0.58
N THR A 215 -25.25 -6.33 -0.33
CA THR A 215 -24.50 -5.41 -1.20
C THR A 215 -23.65 -4.42 -0.40
N LEU A 216 -24.17 -3.88 0.71
CA LEU A 216 -23.42 -2.94 1.54
C LEU A 216 -22.27 -3.58 2.32
N ARG A 217 -22.33 -4.88 2.63
CA ARG A 217 -21.19 -5.61 3.18
C ARG A 217 -20.08 -5.76 2.15
N ASP A 218 -20.44 -6.09 0.90
CA ASP A 218 -19.46 -6.17 -0.20
C ASP A 218 -18.76 -4.82 -0.39
N VAL A 219 -19.53 -3.71 -0.34
CA VAL A 219 -18.97 -2.35 -0.38
C VAL A 219 -18.03 -2.10 0.81
N ALA A 220 -18.39 -2.51 2.02
CA ALA A 220 -17.54 -2.36 3.19
C ALA A 220 -16.22 -3.14 3.06
N GLU A 221 -16.25 -4.37 2.53
CA GLU A 221 -15.05 -5.17 2.27
C GLU A 221 -14.14 -4.53 1.20
N ILE A 222 -14.72 -3.90 0.17
CA ILE A 222 -13.97 -3.14 -0.82
C ILE A 222 -13.26 -1.96 -0.15
N MET A 223 -13.97 -1.22 0.71
CA MET A 223 -13.44 -0.05 1.41
C MET A 223 -12.36 -0.42 2.44
N GLU A 224 -12.48 -1.57 3.11
CA GLU A 224 -11.43 -2.09 3.99
C GLU A 224 -10.10 -2.29 3.25
N LYS A 225 -10.15 -2.81 2.02
CA LYS A 225 -8.98 -3.01 1.17
C LYS A 225 -8.44 -1.70 0.58
N ARG A 226 -9.27 -0.64 0.59
CA ARG A 226 -9.03 0.65 -0.07
C ARG A 226 -9.14 1.81 0.93
N ALA A 227 -8.28 1.81 1.95
CA ALA A 227 -8.28 2.82 3.02
C ALA A 227 -8.09 4.30 2.59
N GLN A 228 -7.76 4.56 1.31
CA GLN A 228 -7.64 5.91 0.74
C GLN A 228 -8.73 6.21 -0.30
N TRP A 229 -9.87 5.54 -0.20
CA TRP A 229 -11.04 5.79 -1.03
C TRP A 229 -12.14 6.45 -0.20
N ASP A 230 -12.96 7.26 -0.87
CA ASP A 230 -14.20 7.81 -0.37
C ASP A 230 -15.40 7.15 -1.05
N VAL A 231 -16.49 7.05 -0.30
CA VAL A 231 -17.82 6.64 -0.77
C VAL A 231 -18.71 7.86 -0.85
N THR A 232 -19.31 8.13 -2.01
CA THR A 232 -20.37 9.12 -2.15
C THR A 232 -21.71 8.40 -2.30
N LEU A 233 -22.66 8.71 -1.42
CA LEU A 233 -23.99 8.12 -1.37
C LEU A 233 -25.02 9.14 -1.87
N ILE A 234 -25.70 8.86 -2.97
CA ILE A 234 -26.68 9.76 -3.57
C ILE A 234 -28.07 9.14 -3.43
N GLY A 235 -28.91 9.76 -2.60
CA GLY A 235 -30.27 9.29 -2.37
C GLY A 235 -31.27 9.82 -3.41
N TYR A 236 -32.19 8.96 -3.82
CA TYR A 236 -33.29 9.26 -4.75
C TYR A 236 -34.65 8.77 -4.23
N THR A 237 -35.72 9.35 -4.77
CA THR A 237 -37.10 8.90 -4.62
C THR A 237 -37.78 8.75 -5.98
N ASP A 238 -38.93 8.08 -6.01
CA ASP A 238 -39.87 8.23 -7.13
C ASP A 238 -40.54 9.63 -7.09
N SER A 239 -41.34 9.93 -8.09
CA SER A 239 -42.02 11.22 -8.27
C SER A 239 -43.35 11.34 -7.51
N LYS A 240 -43.67 10.38 -6.63
CA LYS A 240 -44.92 10.41 -5.85
C LYS A 240 -44.74 11.26 -4.59
N GLY A 241 -45.57 12.29 -4.44
CA GLY A 241 -45.56 13.19 -3.29
C GLY A 241 -45.09 14.59 -3.65
N ASP A 242 -44.76 15.40 -2.64
CA ASP A 242 -44.21 16.73 -2.86
C ASP A 242 -42.68 16.73 -2.82
N LEU A 243 -42.09 17.68 -3.56
CA LEU A 243 -40.64 17.80 -3.73
C LEU A 243 -39.86 17.93 -2.41
N ALA A 244 -40.41 18.66 -1.42
CA ALA A 244 -39.73 18.88 -0.16
C ALA A 244 -39.68 17.59 0.67
N THR A 245 -40.79 16.86 0.72
CA THR A 245 -40.87 15.54 1.34
C THR A 245 -39.93 14.54 0.64
N ASN A 246 -39.91 14.52 -0.68
CA ASN A 246 -39.03 13.64 -1.47
C ASN A 246 -37.54 13.91 -1.22
N LYS A 247 -37.14 15.18 -1.14
CA LYS A 247 -35.76 15.56 -0.80
C LYS A 247 -35.36 15.17 0.62
N GLN A 248 -36.27 15.24 1.59
CA GLN A 248 -36.00 14.76 2.94
C GLN A 248 -35.89 13.24 3.00
N LEU A 249 -36.75 12.52 2.27
CA LEU A 249 -36.75 11.06 2.23
C LEU A 249 -35.46 10.52 1.58
N SER A 250 -35.03 11.10 0.46
CA SER A 250 -33.77 10.71 -0.19
C SER A 250 -32.56 10.90 0.73
N MET A 251 -32.49 12.02 1.46
CA MET A 251 -31.45 12.26 2.46
C MET A 251 -31.44 11.20 3.57
N ARG A 252 -32.63 10.86 4.10
CA ARG A 252 -32.74 9.85 5.17
C ARG A 252 -32.29 8.46 4.69
N ARG A 253 -32.56 8.09 3.44
CA ARG A 253 -32.05 6.86 2.84
C ARG A 253 -30.54 6.84 2.76
N ALA A 254 -29.92 7.92 2.28
CA ALA A 254 -28.46 8.04 2.24
C ALA A 254 -27.84 7.95 3.65
N ILE A 255 -28.48 8.53 4.67
CA ILE A 255 -28.06 8.41 6.08
C ILE A 255 -28.19 6.97 6.58
N ALA A 256 -29.26 6.26 6.25
CA ALA A 256 -29.44 4.85 6.62
C ALA A 256 -28.29 3.98 6.06
N VAL A 257 -27.94 4.19 4.80
CA VAL A 257 -26.79 3.53 4.15
C VAL A 257 -25.47 3.92 4.82
N LYS A 258 -25.24 5.22 5.06
CA LYS A 258 -24.03 5.72 5.76
C LYS A 258 -23.84 5.06 7.13
N ASN A 259 -24.90 4.97 7.91
CA ASN A 259 -24.85 4.35 9.23
C ASN A 259 -24.52 2.85 9.14
N PHE A 260 -25.10 2.14 8.16
CA PHE A 260 -24.79 0.73 7.96
C PHE A 260 -23.32 0.52 7.57
N LEU A 261 -22.79 1.30 6.61
CA LEU A 261 -21.38 1.23 6.23
C LEU A 261 -20.45 1.56 7.42
N GLY A 262 -20.78 2.59 8.20
CA GLY A 262 -20.04 2.95 9.41
C GLY A 262 -20.01 1.82 10.46
N GLN A 263 -21.12 1.12 10.65
CA GLN A 263 -21.19 -0.04 11.54
C GLN A 263 -20.40 -1.25 11.04
N ASN A 264 -20.14 -1.32 9.72
CA ASN A 264 -19.34 -2.36 9.09
C ASN A 264 -17.89 -1.93 8.82
N GLY A 265 -17.41 -0.90 9.53
CA GLY A 265 -15.98 -0.56 9.58
C GLY A 265 -15.51 0.49 8.58
N VAL A 266 -16.39 1.06 7.74
CA VAL A 266 -16.02 2.19 6.87
C VAL A 266 -15.96 3.48 7.71
N PRO A 267 -14.82 4.18 7.82
CA PRO A 267 -14.74 5.38 8.65
C PRO A 267 -15.69 6.47 8.14
N PHE A 268 -16.41 7.14 9.06
CA PHE A 268 -17.44 8.12 8.71
C PHE A 268 -16.92 9.30 7.87
N ASP A 269 -15.64 9.63 8.00
CA ASP A 269 -14.97 10.70 7.26
C ASP A 269 -14.79 10.37 5.78
N HIS A 270 -14.75 9.08 5.43
CA HIS A 270 -14.72 8.56 4.06
C HIS A 270 -16.11 8.36 3.45
N ILE A 271 -17.20 8.75 4.14
CA ILE A 271 -18.57 8.57 3.65
C ILE A 271 -19.24 9.93 3.48
N HIS A 272 -19.47 10.32 2.24
CA HIS A 272 -20.20 11.53 1.85
C HIS A 272 -21.62 11.19 1.43
N ILE A 273 -22.56 12.11 1.68
CA ILE A 273 -23.97 11.94 1.32
C ILE A 273 -24.46 13.12 0.50
N ALA A 274 -25.35 12.84 -0.45
CA ALA A 274 -26.09 13.82 -1.22
C ALA A 274 -27.57 13.42 -1.33
N ALA A 275 -28.45 14.41 -1.38
CA ALA A 275 -29.89 14.21 -1.54
C ALA A 275 -30.32 14.79 -2.88
N ALA A 276 -30.48 13.94 -3.89
CA ALA A 276 -30.93 14.36 -5.21
C ALA A 276 -32.44 14.67 -5.23
N GLY A 277 -33.22 13.90 -4.46
CA GLY A 277 -34.68 14.04 -4.44
C GLY A 277 -35.33 13.12 -5.46
N GLU A 278 -36.39 13.57 -6.12
CA GLU A 278 -37.12 12.74 -7.07
C GLU A 278 -36.38 12.56 -8.40
N ILE A 279 -36.49 11.36 -8.97
CA ILE A 279 -35.97 11.01 -10.29
C ILE A 279 -36.97 10.12 -11.04
N SER A 280 -36.86 10.09 -12.36
CA SER A 280 -37.68 9.27 -13.25
C SER A 280 -36.85 8.70 -14.40
N ASP A 281 -35.72 8.08 -14.07
CA ASP A 281 -34.76 7.53 -15.03
C ASP A 281 -34.75 5.99 -15.07
N GLY A 282 -35.35 5.34 -14.08
CA GLY A 282 -35.52 3.89 -14.03
C GLY A 282 -36.74 3.39 -14.82
N PRO A 283 -36.82 2.06 -15.06
CA PRO A 283 -37.94 1.45 -15.79
C PRO A 283 -39.27 1.50 -15.03
N ASP A 284 -39.24 1.71 -13.71
CA ASP A 284 -40.43 1.90 -12.87
C ASP A 284 -40.11 2.75 -11.61
N ASP A 285 -41.15 3.08 -10.85
CA ASP A 285 -41.02 3.83 -9.59
C ASP A 285 -40.12 3.12 -8.57
N ALA A 286 -40.08 1.78 -8.56
CA ALA A 286 -39.27 1.03 -7.61
C ALA A 286 -37.77 1.22 -7.86
N HIS A 287 -37.37 1.28 -9.12
CA HIS A 287 -35.98 1.55 -9.51
C HIS A 287 -35.55 2.98 -9.17
N ASN A 288 -36.47 3.94 -9.09
CA ASN A 288 -36.18 5.32 -8.70
C ASN A 288 -35.99 5.47 -7.18
N ARG A 289 -36.53 4.55 -6.38
CA ARG A 289 -36.36 4.53 -4.91
C ARG A 289 -35.05 3.87 -4.52
N ARG A 290 -33.94 4.55 -4.76
CA ARG A 290 -32.59 4.00 -4.55
C ARG A 290 -31.63 4.94 -3.84
N VAL A 291 -30.54 4.38 -3.34
CA VAL A 291 -29.30 5.11 -3.05
C VAL A 291 -28.23 4.56 -3.98
N GLU A 292 -27.65 5.43 -4.79
CA GLU A 292 -26.46 5.14 -5.59
C GLU A 292 -25.20 5.31 -4.74
N ILE A 293 -24.24 4.43 -4.96
CA ILE A 293 -23.01 4.31 -4.19
C ILE A 293 -21.86 4.44 -5.18
N GLU A 294 -21.14 5.56 -5.08
CA GLU A 294 -19.97 5.85 -5.89
C GLU A 294 -18.72 5.67 -5.05
N LEU A 295 -17.86 4.74 -5.46
CA LEU A 295 -16.56 4.52 -4.84
C LEU A 295 -15.50 5.24 -5.66
N LYS A 296 -14.73 6.12 -5.03
CA LYS A 296 -13.64 6.85 -5.70
C LYS A 296 -12.44 6.97 -4.78
N PRO A 297 -11.21 7.02 -5.31
CA PRO A 297 -10.08 7.48 -4.53
C PRO A 297 -10.39 8.81 -3.83
N SER A 298 -10.04 8.94 -2.54
CA SER A 298 -10.23 10.20 -1.78
C SER A 298 -9.48 11.36 -2.42
N TYR A 299 -8.49 11.03 -3.25
CA TYR A 299 -7.87 11.91 -4.21
C TYR A 299 -7.93 11.26 -5.59
N VAL A 300 -8.95 11.60 -6.40
CA VAL A 300 -8.90 11.27 -7.83
C VAL A 300 -7.91 12.23 -8.46
N ALA A 301 -6.64 11.83 -8.45
CA ALA A 301 -5.66 12.46 -9.30
C ALA A 301 -6.07 12.15 -10.75
N ASP A 302 -6.65 13.15 -11.41
CA ASP A 302 -6.90 13.17 -12.84
C ASP A 302 -5.66 12.59 -13.54
N HIS A 303 -5.81 11.54 -14.36
CA HIS A 303 -4.66 10.86 -14.98
C HIS A 303 -3.79 11.81 -15.80
N GLU A 304 -4.41 12.85 -16.38
CA GLU A 304 -3.70 13.93 -17.07
C GLU A 304 -3.01 14.89 -16.09
N LYS A 305 -3.42 14.92 -14.83
CA LYS A 305 -2.73 15.62 -13.73
C LYS A 305 -1.77 14.74 -12.95
N LEU A 306 -1.85 13.41 -12.98
CA LEU A 306 -0.81 12.53 -12.44
C LEU A 306 0.47 12.61 -13.27
N SER A 307 0.33 12.72 -14.59
CA SER A 307 1.42 13.07 -15.50
C SER A 307 1.87 14.55 -15.39
N ASN A 308 1.11 15.40 -14.72
CA ASN A 308 1.41 16.83 -14.52
C ASN A 308 1.46 17.25 -13.04
N ALA A 309 1.61 16.29 -12.12
CA ALA A 309 1.46 16.54 -10.68
C ALA A 309 2.64 17.39 -10.19
N PRO A 310 2.44 18.35 -9.27
CA PRO A 310 3.54 19.10 -8.70
C PRO A 310 4.49 18.15 -7.97
N GLY A 311 5.73 18.09 -8.44
CA GLY A 311 6.73 17.07 -8.09
C GLY A 311 7.27 16.33 -9.32
N TRP A 312 6.48 16.30 -10.41
CA TRP A 312 6.79 15.62 -11.67
C TRP A 312 6.12 16.32 -12.84
N GLN A 313 6.42 17.60 -13.04
CA GLN A 313 6.09 18.23 -14.31
C GLN A 313 6.91 17.46 -15.37
N HIS A 314 6.25 16.67 -16.23
CA HIS A 314 6.83 16.29 -17.51
C HIS A 314 7.01 17.57 -18.34
N MET A 315 8.00 18.38 -17.96
CA MET A 315 8.54 19.42 -18.81
C MET A 315 9.03 18.70 -20.04
N GLY A 316 8.40 19.01 -21.17
CA GLY A 316 9.04 18.82 -22.45
C GLY A 316 10.46 19.38 -22.34
N LYS A 317 11.44 18.49 -22.45
CA LYS A 317 12.56 18.54 -23.38
C LYS A 317 13.50 17.37 -23.09
N VAL A 318 13.24 16.25 -23.76
CA VAL A 318 14.38 15.53 -24.36
C VAL A 318 14.81 16.43 -25.51
N ASN A 319 16.06 16.92 -25.47
CA ASN A 319 16.62 17.71 -26.56
C ASN A 319 16.56 16.96 -27.89
#